data_AF-A0A9D8SM14-F1
#
_entry.id   AF-A0A9D8SM14-F1
#
_cell.length_a   1.000
_cell.length_b   1.000
_cell.length_c   1.000
_cell.angle_alpha   90.00
_cell.angle_beta   90.00
_cell.angle_gamma   90.00
#
_symmetry.space_group_name_H-M   'P 1'
#
loop_
_entity.id
_entity.type
_entity.pdbx_description
1 polymer ?
#
loop_
_entity_poly.entity_id
_entity_poly.type
_entity_poly.pdbx_seq_one_letter_code
_entity_poly.pdbx_strand_id
1 'polypeptide(L)' 'MPTLEWIGKSKVINHHQEVPFRVLDRKYSFDENGQHSEDNGSENMIIRGDNLEALKALLPRYEGRVKCIY' A
#
# COMPACT_ATOMS: atom_id res chain seq x y z
N MET A 1 -24.13 21.59 3.30
CA MET A 1 -23.07 20.96 4.12
C MET A 1 -21.85 21.84 4.09
N PRO A 2 -21.14 22.04 5.20
CA PRO A 2 -19.87 22.78 5.19
C PRO A 2 -18.79 21.99 4.42
N THR A 3 -17.94 22.71 3.68
CA THR A 3 -16.83 22.14 2.89
C THR A 3 -15.53 22.87 3.21
N LEU A 4 -14.41 22.14 3.28
CA LEU A 4 -13.07 22.71 3.46
C LEU A 4 -12.43 22.96 2.08
N GLU A 5 -12.10 24.21 1.77
CA GLU A 5 -11.40 24.60 0.53
C GLU A 5 -9.97 25.03 0.82
N TRP A 6 -9.03 24.63 -0.03
CA TRP A 6 -7.62 25.03 0.04
C TRP A 6 -6.99 25.03 -1.35
N ILE A 7 -5.89 25.76 -1.49
CA ILE A 7 -5.17 25.88 -2.77
C ILE A 7 -4.67 24.50 -3.20
N GLY A 8 -4.98 24.11 -4.44
CA GLY A 8 -4.52 22.84 -5.03
C GLY A 8 -5.42 21.62 -4.75
N LYS A 9 -6.49 21.77 -3.96
CA LYS A 9 -7.47 20.70 -3.67
C LYS A 9 -7.95 19.97 -4.93
N SER A 10 -8.35 20.72 -5.96
CA SER A 10 -8.87 20.16 -7.22
C SER A 10 -7.87 19.28 -7.96
N LYS A 11 -6.56 19.52 -7.80
CA LYS A 11 -5.51 18.72 -8.42
C LYS A 11 -5.27 17.40 -7.66
N VAL A 12 -5.40 17.41 -6.34
CA VAL A 12 -5.07 16.24 -5.50
C VAL A 12 -6.21 15.24 -5.43
N ILE A 13 -7.48 15.70 -5.43
CA ILE A 13 -8.65 14.83 -5.26
C ILE A 13 -8.67 13.66 -6.26
N ASN A 14 -8.34 13.90 -7.52
CA ASN A 14 -8.37 12.88 -8.57
C ASN A 14 -7.00 12.27 -8.87
N HIS A 15 -5.93 12.69 -8.19
CA HIS A 15 -4.57 12.24 -8.51
C HIS A 15 -4.41 10.71 -8.40
N HIS A 16 -5.12 10.07 -7.47
CA HIS A 16 -5.10 8.61 -7.33
C HIS A 16 -5.57 7.84 -8.58
N GLN A 17 -6.31 8.49 -9.49
CA GLN A 17 -6.74 7.92 -10.76
C GLN A 17 -5.58 7.82 -11.76
N GLU A 18 -4.63 8.76 -11.70
CA GLU A 18 -3.46 8.84 -12.58
C GLU A 18 -2.34 7.90 -12.15
N VAL A 19 -2.30 7.53 -10.87
CA VAL A 19 -1.29 6.60 -10.32
C VAL A 19 -1.47 5.21 -10.94
N PRO A 20 -0.45 4.60 -11.55
CA PRO A 20 -0.59 3.27 -12.14
C PRO A 20 -0.85 2.19 -11.07
N PHE A 21 -1.63 1.18 -11.42
CA PHE A 21 -1.71 -0.02 -10.59
C PHE A 21 -0.41 -0.83 -10.73
N ARG A 22 0.12 -1.34 -9.62
CA ARG A 22 1.31 -2.20 -9.60
C ARG A 22 1.04 -3.51 -8.87
N VAL A 23 1.75 -4.56 -9.29
CA VAL A 23 1.71 -5.86 -8.62
C VAL A 23 2.85 -5.92 -7.59
N LEU A 24 2.60 -6.60 -6.47
CA LEU A 24 3.61 -6.85 -5.46
C LEU A 24 4.60 -7.91 -5.95
N ASP A 25 5.89 -7.60 -5.90
CA ASP A 25 6.98 -8.52 -6.26
C ASP A 25 7.69 -9.02 -4.99
N ARG A 26 7.59 -10.32 -4.71
CA ARG A 26 8.19 -10.93 -3.52
C ARG A 26 9.72 -10.98 -3.68
N LYS A 27 10.44 -10.39 -2.74
CA LYS A 27 11.91 -10.39 -2.75
C LYS A 27 12.54 -11.42 -1.83
N TYR A 28 12.09 -11.49 -0.59
CA TYR A 28 12.61 -12.39 0.43
C TYR A 28 11.64 -12.48 1.61
N SER A 29 11.83 -13.48 2.46
CA SER A 29 11.25 -13.54 3.80
C SER A 29 12.34 -13.32 4.85
N PHE A 30 11.95 -12.90 6.05
CA PHE A 30 12.87 -12.60 7.14
C PHE A 30 12.32 -13.15 8.45
N ASP A 31 13.16 -13.84 9.20
CA ASP A 31 12.86 -14.35 10.55
C ASP A 31 14.09 -14.28 11.47
N GLU A 32 14.02 -14.93 12.63
CA GLU A 32 15.10 -14.99 13.62
C GLU A 32 16.41 -15.60 13.09
N ASN A 33 16.33 -16.44 12.05
CA ASN A 33 17.47 -17.08 11.41
C ASN A 33 17.99 -16.26 10.21
N GLY A 34 17.40 -15.09 9.96
CA GLY A 34 17.84 -14.15 8.93
C GLY A 34 16.95 -14.15 7.69
N GLN A 35 17.56 -13.85 6.54
CA GLN A 35 16.88 -13.69 5.26
C GLN A 35 16.81 -15.01 4.49
N HIS A 36 15.62 -15.35 3.97
CA HIS A 36 15.39 -16.53 3.15
C HIS A 36 14.81 -16.14 1.78
N SER A 37 15.18 -16.88 0.73
CA SER A 37 14.63 -16.71 -0.62
C SER A 37 13.23 -17.30 -0.76
N GLU A 38 12.96 -18.35 0.01
CA GLU A 38 11.68 -19.04 0.06
C GLU A 38 10.69 -18.30 0.97
N ASP A 39 9.42 -18.64 0.80
CA ASP A 39 8.37 -18.13 1.66
C ASP A 39 8.43 -18.87 3.01
N ASN A 40 8.45 -18.12 4.11
CA ASN A 40 8.39 -18.67 5.46
C ASN A 40 6.96 -18.76 6.01
N GLY A 41 5.95 -18.41 5.21
CA GLY A 41 4.54 -18.50 5.58
C GLY A 41 4.05 -17.37 6.49
N SER A 42 4.85 -16.32 6.70
CA SER A 42 4.42 -15.17 7.48
C SER A 42 3.32 -14.38 6.78
N GLU A 43 2.29 -13.98 7.52
CA GLU A 43 1.27 -13.05 7.02
C GLU A 43 1.74 -11.58 7.06
N ASN A 44 2.85 -11.31 7.74
CA ASN A 44 3.40 -9.96 7.86
C ASN A 44 4.12 -9.56 6.56
N MET A 45 3.94 -8.30 6.17
CA MET A 45 4.50 -7.77 4.93
C MET A 45 5.22 -6.45 5.17
N ILE A 46 6.41 -6.32 4.57
CA ILE A 46 7.12 -5.04 4.43
C ILE A 46 7.15 -4.71 2.94
N ILE A 47 6.53 -3.60 2.55
CA ILE A 47 6.45 -3.15 1.16
C ILE A 47 7.42 -1.99 0.97
N ARG A 48 8.33 -2.11 0.01
CA ARG A 48 9.26 -1.04 -0.36
C ARG A 48 8.79 -0.37 -1.65
N GLY A 49 8.48 0.93 -1.57
CA GLY A 49 8.05 1.72 -2.72
C GLY A 49 7.33 3.00 -2.29
N ASP A 50 6.71 3.67 -3.27
CA ASP A 50 5.79 4.76 -3.02
C ASP A 50 4.51 4.25 -2.32
N ASN A 51 4.03 4.97 -1.31
CA ASN A 51 2.92 4.50 -0.48
C ASN A 51 1.58 4.54 -1.23
N LEU A 52 1.37 5.48 -2.16
CA LEU A 52 0.13 5.58 -2.93
C LEU A 52 0.04 4.42 -3.93
N GLU A 53 1.15 4.05 -4.55
CA GLU A 53 1.24 2.84 -5.38
C GLU A 53 1.02 1.56 -4.55
N ALA A 54 1.64 1.46 -3.37
CA ALA A 54 1.50 0.32 -2.48
C ALA A 54 0.05 0.15 -1.99
N LEU A 55 -0.60 1.22 -1.55
CA LEU A 55 -2.01 1.20 -1.14
C LEU A 55 -2.92 0.79 -2.29
N LYS A 56 -2.66 1.29 -3.52
CA LYS A 56 -3.43 0.91 -4.71
C LYS A 56 -3.25 -0.59 -5.04
N ALA A 57 -2.05 -1.14 -4.88
CA ALA A 57 -1.77 -2.56 -5.06
C ALA A 57 -2.48 -3.46 -4.03
N LEU A 58 -2.73 -2.95 -2.82
CA LEU A 58 -3.37 -3.70 -1.73
C LEU A 58 -4.90 -3.75 -1.83
N LEU A 59 -5.53 -2.85 -2.58
CA LEU A 59 -7.00 -2.74 -2.68
C LEU A 59 -7.70 -4.08 -2.96
N PRO A 60 -7.29 -4.90 -3.96
CA PRO A 60 -8.02 -6.12 -4.31
C PRO A 60 -8.12 -7.15 -3.17
N ARG A 61 -7.20 -7.12 -2.21
CA ARG A 61 -7.12 -8.11 -1.12
C ARG A 61 -7.53 -7.56 0.24
N TYR A 62 -7.30 -6.27 0.49
CA TYR A 62 -7.40 -5.67 1.84
C TYR A 62 -8.46 -4.58 1.98
N GLU A 63 -9.18 -4.22 0.91
CA GLU A 63 -10.31 -3.28 1.00
C GLU A 63 -11.33 -3.70 2.07
N GLY A 64 -11.63 -2.78 3.00
CA GLY A 64 -12.56 -3.04 4.11
C GLY A 64 -12.05 -4.01 5.18
N ARG A 65 -10.78 -4.46 5.13
CA ARG A 65 -10.22 -5.46 6.05
C ARG A 65 -9.19 -4.92 7.04
N VAL A 66 -8.81 -3.64 6.92
CA VAL A 66 -7.82 -3.01 7.80
C VAL A 66 -8.47 -2.59 9.11
N LYS A 67 -8.03 -3.17 10.22
CA LYS A 67 -8.55 -2.87 11.56
C LYS A 67 -8.06 -1.52 12.11
N CYS A 68 -6.81 -1.14 11.80
CA CYS A 68 -6.16 0.05 12.32
C CYS A 68 -5.08 0.54 11.35
N ILE A 69 -4.92 1.86 11.24
CA ILE A 69 -3.86 2.54 10.50
C ILE A 69 -3.21 3.54 11.47
N TYR A 70 -1.88 3.60 11.50
CA TYR A 70 -1.09 4.53 12.29
C TYR A 70 -0.22 5.39 11.37
#